data_AF-A0A7W1YJD8-F1
#
_entry.id   AF-A0A7W1YJD8-F1
#
_cell.length_a   1.000
_cell.length_b   1.000
_cell.length_c   1.000
_cell.angle_alpha   90.00
_cell.angle_beta   90.00
_cell.angle_gamma   90.00
#
_symmetry.space_group_name_H-M   'P 1'
#
loop_
_entity.id
_entity.type
_entity.pdbx_description
1 polymer ?
#
loop_
_entity_poly.entity_id
_entity_poly.type
_entity_poly.pdbx_seq_one_letter_code
_entity_poly.pdbx_strand_id
1 'polypeptide(L)'
;MRPTLLLCCFFTAGAIALTGCGRDAPGVIITENGTVVANSAEYQRGRIASAARRQLDDQLGGHWLSAVEIAELPEWDNDQRSMGREWLWPQATVTVTLVGDGTAPLPESADAVRDAVTGYMRGHVDRPGKNLTVTVATVTDAARFAT
;
A
#
# COMPACT_ATOMS: atom_id res chain seq x y z
N MET A 1 -33.71 53.16 -4.24
CA MET A 1 -33.00 52.34 -3.24
C MET A 1 -33.30 50.88 -3.54
N ARG A 2 -32.28 50.12 -3.99
CA ARG A 2 -32.39 48.70 -4.37
C ARG A 2 -31.96 47.83 -3.19
N PRO A 3 -32.66 46.73 -2.85
CA PRO A 3 -32.17 45.76 -1.89
C PRO A 3 -31.20 44.80 -2.59
N THR A 4 -29.98 44.70 -2.07
CA THR A 4 -28.97 43.74 -2.54
C THR A 4 -29.17 42.42 -1.81
N LEU A 5 -29.57 41.41 -2.58
CA LEU A 5 -29.69 40.00 -2.22
C LEU A 5 -28.35 39.27 -2.46
N LEU A 6 -28.20 38.13 -1.78
CA LEU A 6 -27.26 37.02 -2.03
C LEU A 6 -25.76 37.28 -1.76
N LEU A 7 -25.16 36.46 -0.90
CA LEU A 7 -24.59 35.19 -1.36
C LEU A 7 -24.21 34.32 -0.15
N CYS A 8 -25.00 33.26 0.07
CA CYS A 8 -24.66 32.17 0.99
C CYS A 8 -23.52 31.35 0.37
N CYS A 9 -22.33 31.41 0.95
CA CYS A 9 -21.34 30.34 0.77
C CYS A 9 -21.43 29.41 1.97
N PHE A 10 -22.31 28.41 1.87
CA PHE A 10 -22.27 27.24 2.72
C PHE A 10 -20.96 26.50 2.44
N PHE A 11 -19.97 26.69 3.31
CA PHE A 11 -18.84 25.77 3.43
C PHE A 11 -19.37 24.47 4.07
N THR A 12 -19.98 23.62 3.25
CA THR A 12 -20.29 22.26 3.67
C THR A 12 -18.98 21.49 3.65
N ALA A 13 -18.30 21.49 4.80
CA ALA A 13 -17.21 20.58 5.10
C ALA A 13 -17.77 19.16 5.00
N GLY A 14 -17.57 18.53 3.84
CA GLY A 14 -17.81 17.12 3.62
C GLY A 14 -16.83 16.32 4.47
N ALA A 15 -17.19 16.09 5.73
CA ALA A 15 -16.61 15.05 6.55
C ALA A 15 -16.95 13.72 5.86
N ILE A 16 -16.03 13.23 5.04
CA ILE A 16 -16.03 11.86 4.58
C ILE A 16 -15.83 11.02 5.84
N ALA A 17 -16.94 10.55 6.39
CA ALA A 17 -16.97 9.50 7.37
C ALA A 17 -16.31 8.28 6.73
N LEU A 18 -15.04 8.05 7.08
CA LEU A 18 -14.41 6.73 6.99
C LEU A 18 -15.24 5.83 7.89
N THR A 19 -16.31 5.29 7.31
CA THR A 19 -17.06 4.16 7.85
C THR A 19 -16.04 3.09 8.17
N GLY A 20 -15.99 2.70 9.45
CA GLY A 20 -15.00 1.75 9.95
C GLY A 20 -15.06 0.46 9.15
N CYS A 21 -14.06 0.26 8.29
CA CYS A 21 -13.80 -1.00 7.64
C CYS A 21 -13.65 -2.07 8.73
N GLY A 22 -14.45 -3.14 8.61
CA GLY A 22 -14.47 -4.24 9.55
C GLY A 22 -13.06 -4.79 9.81
N ARG A 23 -12.80 -5.15 11.06
CA ARG A 23 -11.58 -5.89 11.43
C ARG A 23 -11.61 -7.24 10.72
N ASP A 24 -10.71 -7.42 9.75
CA ASP A 24 -10.58 -8.64 8.95
C ASP A 24 -10.02 -9.80 9.79
N ALA A 25 -10.88 -10.44 10.57
CA ALA A 25 -10.57 -11.69 11.27
C ALA A 25 -10.22 -12.82 10.28
N PRO A 26 -9.34 -13.77 10.63
CA PRO A 26 -9.04 -14.94 9.82
C PRO A 26 -10.34 -15.68 9.54
N GLY A 27 -10.49 -16.16 8.31
CA GLY A 27 -11.77 -16.63 7.80
C GLY A 27 -11.90 -16.42 6.30
N VAL A 28 -13.04 -15.92 5.87
CA VAL A 28 -13.40 -15.76 4.45
C VAL A 28 -13.73 -14.31 4.18
N ILE A 29 -13.16 -13.75 3.11
CA ILE A 29 -13.47 -12.41 2.60
C ILE A 29 -14.35 -12.57 1.36
N ILE A 30 -15.42 -11.79 1.30
CA ILE A 30 -16.20 -11.61 0.07
C ILE A 30 -15.71 -10.32 -0.55
N THR A 31 -15.09 -10.44 -1.71
CA THR A 31 -14.57 -9.29 -2.47
C THR A 31 -15.73 -8.53 -3.14
N GLU A 32 -15.46 -7.30 -3.63
CA GLU A 32 -16.47 -6.42 -4.23
C GLU A 32 -17.20 -7.03 -5.44
N ASN A 33 -16.56 -7.99 -6.14
CA ASN A 33 -17.15 -8.71 -7.26
C ASN A 33 -17.90 -9.99 -6.85
N GLY A 34 -18.12 -10.20 -5.54
CA GLY A 34 -18.78 -11.38 -4.99
C GLY A 34 -17.89 -12.63 -4.92
N THR A 35 -16.60 -12.53 -5.24
CA THR A 35 -15.69 -13.68 -5.13
C THR A 35 -15.33 -13.94 -3.68
N VAL A 36 -15.46 -15.20 -3.29
CA VAL A 36 -15.13 -15.70 -1.96
C VAL A 36 -13.66 -16.09 -1.93
N VAL A 37 -12.85 -15.43 -1.10
CA VAL A 37 -11.42 -15.72 -0.95
C VAL A 37 -11.09 -16.02 0.51
N ALA A 38 -10.17 -16.95 0.75
CA ALA A 38 -9.69 -17.24 2.10
C ALA A 38 -8.85 -16.06 2.61
N ASN A 39 -9.21 -15.52 3.78
CA ASN A 39 -8.41 -14.56 4.52
C ASN A 39 -7.22 -15.29 5.18
N SER A 40 -6.23 -15.58 4.35
CA SER A 40 -5.01 -16.32 4.68
C SER A 40 -3.80 -15.38 4.74
N ALA A 41 -2.72 -15.85 5.36
CA ALA A 41 -1.47 -15.09 5.44
C ALA A 41 -0.89 -14.79 4.05
N GLU A 42 -0.99 -15.75 3.13
CA GLU A 42 -0.57 -15.61 1.73
C GLU A 42 -1.39 -14.54 1.01
N TYR A 43 -2.71 -14.55 1.21
CA TYR A 43 -3.59 -13.53 0.65
C TYR A 43 -3.24 -12.14 1.18
N GLN A 44 -3.02 -12.00 2.49
CA GLN A 44 -2.66 -10.72 3.10
C GLN A 44 -1.32 -10.20 2.60
N ARG A 45 -0.30 -11.07 2.50
CA ARG A 45 0.97 -10.73 1.88
C ARG A 45 0.81 -10.25 0.44
N GLY A 46 0.07 -11.01 -0.38
CA GLY A 46 -0.18 -10.65 -1.77
C GLY A 46 -0.94 -9.34 -1.91
N ARG A 47 -1.94 -9.10 -1.04
CA ARG A 47 -2.74 -7.87 -1.01
C ARG A 47 -1.89 -6.64 -0.69
N ILE A 48 -1.09 -6.70 0.38
CA ILE A 48 -0.20 -5.60 0.80
C ILE A 48 0.87 -5.33 -0.26
N ALA A 49 1.53 -6.37 -0.79
CA ALA A 49 2.51 -6.22 -1.86
C ALA A 49 1.89 -5.59 -3.13
N SER A 50 0.68 -6.03 -3.51
CA SER A 50 -0.04 -5.49 -4.68
C SER A 50 -0.52 -4.06 -4.48
N ALA A 51 -0.83 -3.66 -3.25
CA ALA A 51 -1.20 -2.29 -2.92
C ALA A 51 0.02 -1.36 -2.97
N ALA A 52 1.12 -1.76 -2.34
CA ALA A 52 2.39 -1.03 -2.41
C ALA A 52 2.87 -0.86 -3.86
N ARG A 53 2.83 -1.93 -4.66
CA ARG A 53 3.15 -1.89 -6.09
C ARG A 53 2.31 -0.87 -6.84
N ARG A 54 0.97 -0.92 -6.70
CA ARG A 54 0.07 0.02 -7.39
C ARG A 54 0.37 1.47 -7.03
N GLN A 55 0.58 1.75 -5.75
CA GLN A 55 0.92 3.09 -5.29
C GLN A 55 2.26 3.58 -5.87
N LEU A 56 3.27 2.70 -5.99
CA LEU A 56 4.55 3.04 -6.61
C LEU A 56 4.39 3.26 -8.12
N ASP A 57 3.67 2.38 -8.83
CA ASP A 57 3.44 2.50 -10.27
C ASP A 57 2.72 3.82 -10.61
N ASP A 58 1.74 4.22 -9.80
CA ASP A 58 1.02 5.50 -9.94
C ASP A 58 1.96 6.72 -9.79
N GLN A 59 2.99 6.62 -8.95
CA GLN A 59 3.97 7.69 -8.71
C GLN A 59 5.08 7.73 -9.76
N LEU A 60 5.52 6.56 -10.24
CA LEU A 60 6.65 6.43 -11.18
C LEU A 60 6.27 6.78 -12.63
N GLY A 61 4.99 6.62 -12.99
CA GLY A 61 4.48 6.93 -14.33
C GLY A 61 4.78 5.84 -15.37
N GLY A 62 4.34 6.07 -16.62
CA GLY A 62 4.22 5.02 -17.64
C GLY A 62 5.51 4.40 -18.19
N HIS A 63 6.69 4.95 -17.86
CA HIS A 63 8.00 4.44 -18.31
C HIS A 63 8.67 3.51 -17.29
N TRP A 64 8.01 3.31 -16.15
CA TRP A 64 8.54 2.59 -15.01
C TRP A 64 7.47 1.66 -14.43
N LEU A 65 7.89 0.46 -14.06
CA LEU A 65 7.08 -0.52 -13.34
C LEU A 65 7.79 -0.90 -12.05
N SER A 66 7.03 -1.25 -11.03
CA SER A 66 7.57 -1.78 -9.78
C SER A 66 7.18 -3.24 -9.60
N ALA A 67 8.09 -4.02 -9.01
CA ALA A 67 7.81 -5.31 -8.42
C ALA A 67 8.11 -5.24 -6.93
N VAL A 68 7.13 -5.58 -6.10
CA VAL A 68 7.25 -5.56 -4.64
C VAL A 68 7.05 -6.96 -4.12
N GLU A 69 8.03 -7.45 -3.36
CA GLU A 69 8.00 -8.75 -2.72
C GLU A 69 8.23 -8.59 -1.22
N ILE A 70 7.50 -9.36 -0.43
CA ILE A 70 7.67 -9.47 1.02
C ILE A 70 8.05 -10.94 1.28
N ALA A 71 9.19 -11.20 1.90
CA ALA A 71 9.66 -12.59 2.03
C ALA A 71 8.79 -13.39 3.01
N GLU A 72 8.52 -12.81 4.17
CA GLU A 72 7.83 -13.44 5.30
C GLU A 72 6.31 -13.38 5.16
N LEU A 73 5.62 -14.30 5.83
CA LEU A 73 4.17 -14.29 5.97
C LEU A 73 3.78 -13.50 7.23
N PRO A 74 2.63 -12.80 7.22
CA PRO A 74 2.09 -12.20 8.42
C PRO A 74 1.55 -13.27 9.35
N GLU A 75 1.51 -12.95 10.64
CA GLU A 75 0.86 -13.73 11.66
C GLU A 75 -0.42 -13.03 12.11
N TRP A 76 -1.41 -13.81 12.52
CA TRP A 76 -2.62 -13.26 13.10
C TRP A 76 -2.37 -12.89 14.56
N ASP A 77 -2.23 -11.61 14.85
CA ASP A 77 -2.14 -11.13 16.23
C ASP A 77 -3.54 -11.15 16.86
N ASN A 78 -3.66 -11.93 17.92
CA ASN A 78 -4.88 -12.06 18.72
C ASN A 78 -4.73 -11.44 20.12
N ASP A 79 -3.60 -10.80 20.42
CA ASP A 79 -3.37 -10.18 21.71
C ASP A 79 -4.24 -8.92 21.87
N GLN A 80 -5.16 -8.98 22.83
CA GLN A 80 -6.03 -7.86 23.17
C GLN A 80 -5.26 -6.64 23.69
N ARG A 81 -4.00 -6.84 24.13
CA ARG A 81 -3.13 -5.75 24.61
C ARG A 81 -2.56 -4.91 23.46
N SER A 82 -2.43 -5.46 22.26
CA SER A 82 -1.83 -4.80 21.08
C SER A 82 -2.80 -3.84 20.36
N MET A 83 -3.87 -3.39 21.02
CA MET A 83 -4.94 -2.59 20.44
C MET A 83 -5.71 -3.26 19.29
N GLY A 84 -5.51 -4.53 18.91
CA GLY A 84 -6.33 -5.15 17.88
C GLY A 84 -6.13 -6.61 17.54
N ARG A 85 -7.15 -7.14 16.84
CA ARG A 85 -7.12 -8.41 16.13
C ARG A 85 -6.78 -8.09 14.67
N GLU A 86 -5.53 -8.29 14.27
CA GLU A 86 -5.06 -7.93 12.94
C GLU A 86 -3.92 -8.82 12.44
N TRP A 87 -3.70 -8.79 11.12
CA TRP A 87 -2.54 -9.41 10.51
C TRP A 87 -1.34 -8.50 10.67
N LEU A 88 -0.29 -9.00 11.31
CA LEU A 88 0.93 -8.26 11.60
C LEU A 88 2.14 -9.11 11.21
N TRP A 89 3.18 -8.47 10.69
CA TRP A 89 4.47 -9.12 10.45
C TRP A 89 5.35 -8.98 11.69
N PRO A 90 5.74 -10.08 12.36
CA PRO A 90 6.77 -10.02 13.41
C PRO A 90 8.11 -9.55 12.84
N GLN A 91 8.38 -9.88 11.57
CA GLN A 91 9.52 -9.44 10.78
C GLN A 91 9.11 -9.33 9.31
N ALA A 92 9.62 -8.34 8.60
CA ALA A 92 9.39 -8.17 7.17
C ALA A 92 10.66 -7.72 6.44
N THR A 93 11.03 -8.49 5.42
CA THR A 93 12.04 -8.16 4.42
C THR A 93 11.33 -7.87 3.10
N VAL A 94 11.35 -6.60 2.72
CA VAL A 94 10.70 -6.09 1.50
C VAL A 94 11.75 -5.83 0.43
N THR A 95 11.56 -6.41 -0.74
CA THR A 95 12.38 -6.15 -1.92
C THR A 95 11.54 -5.41 -2.95
N VAL A 96 12.04 -4.25 -3.39
CA VAL A 96 11.44 -3.44 -4.44
C VAL A 96 12.37 -3.46 -5.64
N THR A 97 11.88 -3.95 -6.77
CA THR A 97 12.60 -3.88 -8.05
C THR A 97 11.90 -2.87 -8.94
N LEU A 98 12.60 -1.79 -9.26
CA LEU A 98 12.16 -0.76 -10.19
C LEU A 98 12.64 -1.13 -11.59
N VAL A 99 11.71 -1.25 -12.53
CA VAL A 99 11.98 -1.68 -13.90
C VAL A 99 11.65 -0.55 -14.86
N GLY A 100 12.68 0.01 -15.50
CA GLY A 100 12.52 1.10 -16.47
C GLY A 100 12.62 0.60 -17.90
N ASP A 101 11.97 1.31 -18.82
CA ASP A 101 12.07 1.06 -20.27
C ASP A 101 13.35 1.63 -20.91
N GLY A 102 14.11 2.44 -20.15
CA GLY A 102 15.35 3.09 -20.59
C GLY A 102 15.17 4.39 -21.38
N THR A 103 13.93 4.87 -21.54
CA THR A 103 13.59 6.08 -22.32
C THR A 103 13.40 7.32 -21.44
N ALA A 104 13.11 7.14 -20.15
CA ALA A 104 12.96 8.21 -19.17
C ALA A 104 13.84 7.99 -17.94
N PRO A 105 14.35 9.06 -17.30
CA PRO A 105 15.02 8.95 -16.01
C PRO A 105 14.04 8.49 -14.92
N LEU A 106 14.56 7.91 -13.83
CA LEU A 106 13.77 7.57 -12.67
C LEU A 106 13.28 8.86 -11.98
N PRO A 107 11.96 9.05 -11.76
CA PRO A 107 11.43 10.30 -11.24
C PRO A 107 11.75 10.52 -9.76
N GLU A 108 11.91 9.43 -9.00
CA GLU A 108 12.18 9.45 -7.56
C GLU A 108 13.49 8.73 -7.24
N SER A 109 14.21 9.17 -6.21
CA SER A 109 15.43 8.47 -5.79
C SER A 109 15.12 7.12 -5.14
N ALA A 110 16.08 6.19 -5.19
CA ALA A 110 15.93 4.89 -4.51
C ALA A 110 15.70 5.03 -3.00
N ASP A 111 16.25 6.07 -2.37
CA ASP A 111 16.03 6.37 -0.95
C ASP A 111 14.61 6.90 -0.70
N ALA A 112 14.08 7.77 -1.57
CA ALA A 112 12.69 8.22 -1.48
C ALA A 112 11.69 7.05 -1.63
N VAL A 113 11.95 6.12 -2.54
CA VAL A 113 11.17 4.88 -2.68
C VAL A 113 11.26 4.03 -1.42
N ARG A 114 12.47 3.86 -0.86
CA ARG A 114 12.68 3.13 0.40
C ARG A 114 11.86 3.75 1.53
N ASP A 115 11.89 5.06 1.66
CA ASP A 115 11.17 5.80 2.70
C ASP A 115 9.64 5.69 2.54
N ALA A 116 9.14 5.80 1.30
CA ALA A 116 7.72 5.63 1.00
C ALA A 116 7.22 4.22 1.37
N VAL A 117 7.96 3.17 0.99
CA VAL A 117 7.62 1.78 1.34
C VAL A 117 7.74 1.54 2.83
N THR A 118 8.76 2.10 3.48
CA THR A 118 8.93 2.03 4.94
C THR A 118 7.77 2.70 5.67
N GLY A 119 7.32 3.86 5.19
CA GLY A 119 6.17 4.59 5.73
C GLY A 119 4.88 3.79 5.59
N TYR A 120 4.65 3.17 4.43
CA TYR A 120 3.50 2.29 4.20
C TYR A 120 3.51 1.05 5.12
N MET A 121 4.66 0.37 5.21
CA MET A 121 4.81 -0.87 6.00
C MET A 121 4.80 -0.64 7.52
N ARG A 122 4.98 0.59 8.00
CA ARG A 122 5.02 0.90 9.44
C ARG A 122 3.75 0.47 10.19
N GLY A 123 2.59 0.46 9.53
CA GLY A 123 1.32 0.00 10.11
C GLY A 123 1.10 -1.52 10.06
N HIS A 124 2.02 -2.27 9.44
CA HIS A 124 1.87 -3.69 9.18
C HIS A 124 2.93 -4.56 9.86
N VAL A 125 3.98 -3.97 10.43
CA VAL A 125 5.12 -4.70 11.01
C VAL A 125 5.22 -4.38 12.50
N ASP A 126 5.39 -5.40 13.35
CA ASP A 126 5.70 -5.19 14.76
C ASP A 126 7.05 -4.47 14.88
N ARG A 127 7.13 -3.40 15.67
CA ARG A 127 8.37 -2.63 15.91
C ARG A 127 9.17 -2.39 14.61
N PRO A 128 8.62 -1.64 13.65
CA PRO A 128 9.17 -1.56 12.29
C PRO A 128 10.60 -1.04 12.25
N GLY A 129 10.99 -0.15 13.18
CA GLY A 129 12.38 0.33 13.26
C GLY A 129 13.43 -0.75 13.58
N LYS A 130 13.02 -1.96 13.97
CA LYS A 130 13.91 -3.10 14.23
C LYS A 130 13.65 -4.29 13.30
N ASN A 131 12.40 -4.46 12.89
CA ASN A 131 11.93 -5.69 12.25
C ASN A 131 11.59 -5.51 10.76
N LEU A 132 11.69 -4.29 10.22
CA LEU A 132 11.48 -4.00 8.81
C LEU A 132 12.81 -3.72 8.11
N THR A 133 13.09 -4.48 7.06
CA THR A 133 14.20 -4.22 6.13
C THR A 133 13.62 -3.97 4.74
N VAL A 134 14.04 -2.88 4.09
CA VAL A 134 13.58 -2.54 2.72
C VAL A 134 14.79 -2.36 1.81
N THR A 135 14.84 -3.17 0.76
CA THR A 135 15.86 -3.09 -0.30
C THR A 135 15.23 -2.59 -1.58
N VAL A 136 15.91 -1.67 -2.27
CA VAL A 136 15.48 -1.13 -3.56
C VAL A 136 16.57 -1.41 -4.58
N ALA A 137 16.19 -2.04 -5.69
CA ALA A 137 17.05 -2.31 -6.83
C ALA A 137 16.42 -1.72 -8.10
N THR A 138 17.27 -1.35 -9.06
CA THR A 138 16.84 -0.80 -10.34
C THR A 138 17.36 -1.65 -11.47
N VAL A 139 16.50 -1.95 -12.44
CA VAL A 139 16.80 -2.74 -13.63
C VAL A 139 16.23 -2.02 -14.85
N THR A 140 16.93 -2.09 -15.98
CA THR A 140 16.41 -1.64 -17.27
C THR A 140 16.00 -2.86 -18.09
N ASP A 141 14.72 -2.96 -18.45
CA ASP A 141 14.16 -4.08 -19.20
C ASP A 141 13.03 -3.58 -20.13
N ALA A 142 13.43 -3.05 -21.29
CA ALA A 142 12.51 -2.49 -22.28
C ALA A 142 11.51 -3.51 -22.83
N ALA A 143 11.83 -4.82 -22.79
CA ALA A 143 10.95 -5.86 -23.33
C ALA A 143 9.63 -5.98 -22.54
N ARG A 144 9.62 -5.60 -21.26
CA ARG A 144 8.39 -5.62 -20.43
C ARG A 144 7.37 -4.56 -20.81
N PHE A 145 7.74 -3.59 -21.63
CA PHE A 145 6.88 -2.49 -22.07
C PHE A 145 6.34 -2.69 -23.49
N ALA A 146 6.71 -3.79 -24.17
CA ALA A 146 6.34 -4.06 -25.55
C ALA A 146 4.94 -4.68 -25.74
N THR A 147 4.10 -4.68 -24.69
CA THR A 147 2.74 -5.24 -24.69
C THR A 147 1.70 -4.42 -25.44
#